data_AF-A0AAJ6P8N0-F1
#
_entry.id   AF-A0AAJ6P8N0-F1
#
_cell.length_a   1.000
_cell.length_b   1.000
_cell.length_c   1.000
_cell.angle_alpha   90.00
_cell.angle_beta   90.00
_cell.angle_gamma   90.00
#
_symmetry.space_group_name_H-M   'P 1'
#
loop_
_entity.id
_entity.type
_entity.pdbx_description
1 polymer ?
#
loop_
_entity_poly.entity_id
_entity_poly.type
_entity_poly.pdbx_seq_one_letter_code
_entity_poly.pdbx_strand_id
1 'polypeptide(L)'
;MLKHKLSGRQIPLSLLIAISLTATSLLPTSSSLAETSSIPQPSKAPLQLDLLTKPNGNVITANTISLIGLTTPSLWWAQENSENKLLDNWIAYPPSGQEPGRVDLIVNQQIWSLLNYLERYSFVNRLGSQVRKEDYNVRVFNYQKDMLATYTCNFNTSPTSCNIQMNAQNMLGLLRSN
;
A
#
# COMPACT_ATOMS: atom_id res chain seq x y z
N MET A 1 -33.14 68.16 -50.05
CA MET A 1 -32.26 67.23 -49.31
C MET A 1 -32.95 66.86 -48.01
N LEU A 2 -33.53 65.66 -47.96
CA LEU A 2 -34.56 65.27 -47.00
C LEU A 2 -33.95 64.49 -45.81
N LYS A 3 -34.19 64.97 -44.59
CA LYS A 3 -33.82 64.32 -43.33
C LYS A 3 -34.65 63.04 -43.15
N HIS A 4 -33.99 61.90 -42.96
CA HIS A 4 -34.68 60.66 -42.57
C HIS A 4 -34.99 60.64 -41.08
N LYS A 5 -36.27 60.44 -40.77
CA LYS A 5 -36.90 60.43 -39.46
C LYS A 5 -36.86 59.00 -38.90
N LEU A 6 -36.36 58.83 -37.67
CA LEU A 6 -36.50 57.59 -36.88
C LEU A 6 -37.98 57.40 -36.51
N SER A 7 -38.50 56.19 -36.69
CA SER A 7 -39.80 55.75 -36.16
C SER A 7 -39.72 54.28 -35.80
N GLY A 8 -39.71 53.98 -34.50
CA GLY A 8 -39.76 52.61 -33.98
C GLY A 8 -41.19 52.09 -33.90
N ARG A 9 -41.38 50.79 -34.11
CA ARG A 9 -42.61 50.06 -33.75
C ARG A 9 -42.24 48.66 -33.25
N GLN A 10 -42.84 48.28 -32.12
CA GLN A 10 -42.52 47.10 -31.31
C GLN A 10 -43.43 45.88 -31.61
N ILE A 11 -42.89 44.67 -31.37
CA ILE A 11 -43.54 43.39 -30.92
C ILE A 11 -44.26 42.56 -32.03
N PRO A 12 -44.27 41.19 -32.00
CA PRO A 12 -44.12 40.30 -30.84
C PRO A 12 -43.10 39.16 -30.88
N LEU A 13 -42.71 38.77 -29.66
CA LEU A 13 -42.13 37.51 -29.25
C LEU A 13 -43.15 36.38 -29.48
N SER A 14 -42.84 35.43 -30.35
CA SER A 14 -43.56 34.16 -30.43
C SER A 14 -42.55 33.03 -30.52
N LEU A 15 -42.50 32.27 -29.42
CA LEU A 15 -41.85 30.98 -29.26
C LEU A 15 -42.14 30.07 -30.45
N LEU A 16 -41.13 29.38 -30.98
CA LEU A 16 -41.21 27.93 -31.19
C LEU A 16 -39.81 27.32 -30.96
N ILE A 17 -39.73 26.65 -29.82
CA ILE A 17 -38.64 25.79 -29.37
C ILE A 17 -38.73 24.49 -30.18
N ALA A 18 -37.73 24.19 -31.02
CA ALA A 18 -37.60 22.87 -31.64
C ALA A 18 -36.57 22.05 -30.83
N ILE A 19 -37.09 21.22 -29.91
CA ILE A 19 -36.31 20.27 -29.11
C ILE A 19 -36.14 18.96 -29.90
N SER A 20 -34.86 18.69 -30.23
CA SER A 20 -34.13 17.43 -30.41
C SER A 20 -34.84 16.10 -30.73
N LEU A 21 -34.22 15.32 -31.64
CA LEU A 21 -34.14 13.87 -31.52
C LEU A 21 -32.72 13.39 -31.91
N THR A 22 -31.75 13.55 -31.01
CA THR A 22 -30.44 12.89 -31.17
C THR A 22 -30.56 11.48 -30.64
N ALA A 23 -30.42 10.50 -31.53
CA ALA A 23 -30.37 9.08 -31.18
C ALA A 23 -29.22 8.83 -30.19
N THR A 24 -29.55 8.55 -28.93
CA THR A 24 -28.59 8.09 -27.94
C THR A 24 -28.24 6.63 -28.25
N SER A 25 -27.09 6.41 -28.88
CA SER A 25 -26.53 5.08 -29.02
C SER A 25 -26.22 4.50 -27.63
N LEU A 26 -27.00 3.51 -27.22
CA LEU A 26 -26.67 2.64 -26.08
C LEU A 26 -25.48 1.77 -26.50
N LEU A 27 -24.26 2.23 -26.22
CA LEU A 27 -23.08 1.39 -26.33
C LEU A 27 -23.13 0.37 -25.17
N PRO A 28 -23.02 -0.95 -25.45
CA PRO A 28 -22.88 -1.93 -24.38
C PRO A 28 -21.55 -1.68 -23.67
N THR A 29 -21.62 -1.35 -22.38
CA THR A 29 -20.44 -1.28 -21.53
C THR A 29 -19.93 -2.70 -21.32
N SER A 30 -18.90 -3.09 -22.06
CA SER A 30 -18.17 -4.32 -21.78
C SER A 30 -17.58 -4.22 -20.37
N SER A 31 -18.05 -5.09 -19.47
CA SER A 31 -17.52 -5.21 -18.11
C SER A 31 -16.06 -5.65 -18.22
N SER A 32 -15.13 -4.79 -17.83
CA SER A 32 -13.73 -5.19 -17.70
C SER A 32 -13.63 -6.12 -16.49
N LEU A 33 -13.35 -7.41 -16.72
CA LEU A 33 -12.85 -8.27 -15.66
C LEU A 33 -11.42 -7.80 -15.39
N ALA A 34 -11.20 -7.15 -14.26
CA ALA A 34 -9.85 -6.83 -13.82
C ALA A 34 -9.08 -8.16 -13.65
N GLU A 35 -8.04 -8.36 -14.46
CA GLU A 35 -7.10 -9.47 -14.29
C GLU A 35 -6.40 -9.31 -12.94
N THR A 36 -6.92 -10.00 -11.93
CA THR A 36 -6.18 -10.18 -10.68
C THR A 36 -5.14 -11.24 -10.98
N SER A 37 -3.96 -10.82 -11.45
CA SER A 37 -2.76 -11.63 -11.24
C SER A 37 -2.77 -12.02 -9.77
N SER A 38 -2.90 -13.32 -9.49
CA SER A 38 -3.17 -13.80 -8.14
C SER A 38 -1.96 -13.49 -7.27
N ILE A 39 -2.07 -12.43 -6.46
CA ILE A 39 -1.06 -12.10 -5.46
C ILE A 39 -0.95 -13.31 -4.53
N PRO A 40 0.26 -13.84 -4.30
CA PRO A 40 0.44 -15.03 -3.48
C PRO A 40 -0.03 -14.77 -2.04
N GLN A 41 -0.37 -15.85 -1.34
CA GLN A 41 -0.65 -15.75 0.09
C GLN A 41 0.63 -15.46 0.88
N PRO A 42 0.55 -14.71 1.99
CA PRO A 42 1.72 -14.47 2.83
C PRO A 42 2.35 -15.76 3.34
N SER A 43 3.67 -15.75 3.51
CA SER A 43 4.40 -16.88 4.07
C SER A 43 3.87 -17.27 5.45
N LYS A 44 3.65 -18.56 5.66
CA LYS A 44 3.21 -19.15 6.94
C LYS A 44 4.36 -19.58 7.85
N ALA A 45 5.61 -19.35 7.47
CA ALA A 45 6.75 -19.78 8.29
C ALA A 45 6.75 -19.05 9.64
N PRO A 46 7.17 -19.69 10.74
CA PRO A 46 7.15 -19.05 12.05
C PRO A 46 8.14 -17.88 12.13
N LEU A 47 7.85 -16.90 13.00
CA LEU A 47 8.80 -15.86 13.38
C LEU A 47 9.93 -16.46 14.25
N GLN A 48 11.18 -16.21 13.87
CA GLN A 48 12.39 -16.77 14.50
C GLN A 48 13.12 -15.70 15.33
N LEU A 49 12.56 -15.33 16.47
CA LEU A 49 13.12 -14.27 17.35
C LEU A 49 14.52 -14.57 17.88
N ASP A 50 14.91 -15.84 17.95
CA ASP A 50 16.25 -16.28 18.35
C ASP A 50 17.35 -15.73 17.43
N LEU A 51 17.04 -15.54 16.14
CA LEU A 51 17.96 -14.97 15.15
C LEU A 51 18.37 -13.53 15.44
N LEU A 52 17.59 -12.78 16.24
CA LEU A 52 17.96 -11.43 16.66
C LEU A 52 19.24 -11.41 17.54
N THR A 53 19.50 -12.51 18.25
CA THR A 53 20.65 -12.65 19.16
C THR A 53 21.72 -13.60 18.63
N LYS A 54 21.31 -14.59 17.83
CA LYS A 54 22.18 -15.62 17.24
C LYS A 54 21.85 -15.78 15.76
N PRO A 55 22.19 -14.77 14.93
CA PRO A 55 21.98 -14.85 13.50
C PRO A 55 22.78 -16.02 12.93
N ASN A 56 22.18 -16.75 11.99
CA ASN A 56 22.82 -17.88 11.32
C ASN A 56 22.64 -17.77 9.80
N GLY A 57 23.53 -18.47 9.08
CA GLY A 57 23.53 -18.48 7.62
C GLY A 57 23.59 -17.07 7.02
N ASN A 58 22.66 -16.79 6.10
CA ASN A 58 22.60 -15.52 5.37
C ASN A 58 21.52 -14.56 5.92
N VAL A 59 20.97 -14.82 7.10
CA VAL A 59 19.94 -13.95 7.69
C VAL A 59 20.56 -12.61 8.08
N ILE A 60 19.86 -11.53 7.75
CA ILE A 60 20.28 -10.17 8.05
C ILE A 60 19.34 -9.61 9.12
N THR A 61 19.91 -9.00 10.15
CA THR A 61 19.18 -8.34 11.24
C THR A 61 19.75 -6.95 11.46
N ALA A 62 19.11 -6.15 12.31
CA ALA A 62 19.64 -4.86 12.74
C ALA A 62 21.08 -4.94 13.31
N ASN A 63 21.49 -6.09 13.86
CA ASN A 63 22.80 -6.29 14.48
C ASN A 63 23.87 -6.87 13.53
N THR A 64 23.50 -7.25 12.30
CA THR A 64 24.42 -7.88 11.34
C THR A 64 24.61 -7.05 10.08
N ILE A 65 24.27 -5.77 10.13
CA ILE A 65 24.43 -4.86 9.01
C ILE A 65 25.93 -4.70 8.70
N SER A 66 26.32 -4.94 7.45
CA SER A 66 27.67 -4.68 6.98
C SER A 66 27.91 -3.17 6.93
N LEU A 67 28.94 -2.70 7.65
CA LEU A 67 29.37 -1.28 7.62
C LEU A 67 30.12 -0.91 6.32
N ILE A 68 30.48 -1.88 5.48
CA ILE A 68 31.32 -1.69 4.29
C ILE A 68 30.46 -1.47 3.01
N GLY A 69 29.13 -1.63 3.09
CA GLY A 69 28.21 -1.37 1.99
C GLY A 69 26.75 -1.38 2.43
N LEU A 70 25.82 -0.93 1.57
CA LEU A 70 24.39 -0.99 1.87
C LEU A 70 23.94 -2.45 1.97
N THR A 71 23.46 -2.89 3.14
CA THR A 71 22.81 -4.20 3.25
C THR A 71 21.46 -4.16 2.56
N THR A 72 21.22 -5.12 1.68
CA THR A 72 19.92 -5.35 1.07
C THR A 72 19.12 -6.36 1.90
N PRO A 73 17.89 -6.04 2.33
CA PRO A 73 17.22 -4.76 2.14
C PRO A 73 17.68 -3.69 3.12
N SER A 74 17.68 -2.44 2.67
CA SER A 74 18.16 -1.27 3.44
C SER A 74 17.17 -0.80 4.50
N LEU A 75 16.74 -1.70 5.38
CA LEU A 75 15.79 -1.45 6.47
C LEU A 75 16.36 -0.59 7.60
N TRP A 76 17.69 -0.57 7.75
CA TRP A 76 18.38 0.22 8.78
C TRP A 76 18.03 1.70 8.72
N TRP A 77 17.99 2.28 7.51
CA TRP A 77 17.64 3.69 7.32
C TRP A 77 16.22 3.99 7.75
N ALA A 78 15.29 3.04 7.57
CA ALA A 78 13.89 3.19 7.94
C ALA A 78 13.71 3.17 9.48
N GLN A 79 14.43 2.26 10.15
CA GLN A 79 14.47 2.18 11.60
C GLN A 79 15.09 3.43 12.23
N GLU A 80 16.26 3.89 11.77
CA GLU A 80 16.99 4.99 12.43
C GLU A 80 16.31 6.36 12.31
N ASN A 81 15.73 6.68 11.16
CA ASN A 81 15.36 8.08 10.86
C ASN A 81 13.86 8.39 10.96
N SER A 82 12.98 7.39 10.99
CA SER A 82 11.53 7.66 10.91
C SER A 82 10.65 6.79 11.81
N GLU A 83 11.15 5.64 12.26
CA GLU A 83 10.32 4.64 12.94
C GLU A 83 10.94 4.14 14.24
N ASN A 84 11.99 4.80 14.74
CA ASN A 84 12.87 4.36 15.83
C ASN A 84 12.15 4.06 17.18
N LYS A 85 10.87 4.39 17.31
CA LYS A 85 10.02 4.02 18.45
C LYS A 85 9.01 2.92 18.13
N LEU A 86 8.58 2.80 16.87
CA LEU A 86 7.57 1.84 16.44
C LEU A 86 8.19 0.54 15.93
N LEU A 87 9.23 0.62 15.10
CA LEU A 87 9.97 -0.54 14.60
C LEU A 87 11.10 -0.84 15.59
N ASP A 88 10.91 -1.86 16.42
CA ASP A 88 11.90 -2.24 17.44
C ASP A 88 13.03 -3.07 16.84
N ASN A 89 12.71 -4.01 15.95
CA ASN A 89 13.67 -4.93 15.33
C ASN A 89 13.18 -5.43 13.97
N TRP A 90 14.07 -6.06 13.21
CA TRP A 90 13.70 -6.73 11.96
C TRP A 90 14.64 -7.90 11.65
N ILE A 91 14.12 -8.84 10.86
CA ILE A 91 14.84 -10.00 10.35
C ILE A 91 14.55 -10.11 8.85
N ALA A 92 15.59 -10.03 8.01
CA ALA A 92 15.50 -10.27 6.59
C ALA A 92 16.06 -11.65 6.25
N TYR A 93 15.22 -12.45 5.60
CA TYR A 93 15.52 -13.76 5.04
C TYR A 93 15.72 -13.57 3.53
N PRO A 94 16.94 -13.76 3.01
CA PRO A 94 17.19 -13.63 1.59
C PRO A 94 16.35 -14.60 0.76
N PRO A 95 16.12 -14.29 -0.53
CA PRO A 95 15.46 -15.20 -1.46
C PRO A 95 16.12 -16.59 -1.45
N SER A 96 15.30 -17.63 -1.57
CA SER A 96 15.76 -19.02 -1.59
C SER A 96 15.06 -19.79 -2.71
N GLY A 97 15.82 -20.16 -3.74
CA GLY A 97 15.28 -20.85 -4.91
C GLY A 97 14.24 -20.00 -5.63
N GLN A 98 12.98 -20.46 -5.62
CA GLN A 98 11.86 -19.77 -6.26
C GLN A 98 11.06 -18.88 -5.28
N GLU A 99 11.44 -18.85 -3.99
CA GLU A 99 10.77 -18.01 -3.02
C GLU A 99 11.42 -16.61 -2.98
N PRO A 100 10.63 -15.53 -3.09
CA PRO A 100 11.14 -14.18 -2.92
C PRO A 100 11.66 -13.98 -1.50
N GLY A 101 12.45 -12.92 -1.33
CA GLY A 101 12.93 -12.53 -0.02
C GLY A 101 11.77 -12.24 0.94
N ARG A 102 12.05 -12.34 2.24
CA ARG A 102 11.07 -12.02 3.28
C ARG A 102 11.69 -11.16 4.36
N VAL A 103 10.96 -10.15 4.79
CA VAL A 103 11.28 -9.34 5.96
C VAL A 103 10.21 -9.54 7.02
N ASP A 104 10.63 -9.94 8.20
CA ASP A 104 9.80 -9.90 9.40
C ASP A 104 10.17 -8.66 10.20
N LEU A 105 9.23 -7.72 10.31
CA LEU A 105 9.34 -6.52 11.13
C LEU A 105 8.75 -6.81 12.50
N ILE A 106 9.45 -6.41 13.56
CA ILE A 106 9.01 -6.56 14.94
C ILE A 106 8.74 -5.17 15.48
N VAL A 107 7.48 -4.88 15.80
CA VAL A 107 7.05 -3.57 16.29
C VAL A 107 6.93 -3.53 17.81
N ASN A 108 7.10 -2.32 18.36
CA ASN A 108 6.75 -2.03 19.73
C ASN A 108 5.23 -2.15 19.92
N GLN A 109 4.78 -3.18 20.64
CA GLN A 109 3.35 -3.44 20.83
C GLN A 109 2.62 -2.29 21.54
N GLN A 110 3.28 -1.59 22.46
CA GLN A 110 2.68 -0.46 23.17
C GLN A 110 2.35 0.66 22.20
N ILE A 111 3.31 1.06 21.36
CA ILE A 111 3.11 2.14 20.39
C ILE A 111 2.18 1.68 19.26
N TRP A 112 2.33 0.46 18.74
CA TRP A 112 1.43 -0.10 17.72
C TRP A 112 -0.04 -0.06 18.16
N SER A 113 -0.31 -0.33 19.44
CA SER A 113 -1.67 -0.33 20.00
C SER A 113 -2.33 1.05 20.00
N LEU A 114 -1.53 2.12 20.05
CA LEU A 114 -2.00 3.50 20.03
C LEU A 114 -2.33 4.00 18.62
N LEU A 115 -1.76 3.37 17.60
CA LEU A 115 -1.97 3.78 16.21
C LEU A 115 -3.38 3.45 15.73
N ASN A 116 -3.96 4.35 14.93
CA ASN A 116 -5.17 4.06 14.19
C ASN A 116 -4.89 3.20 12.94
N TYR A 117 -5.96 2.78 12.26
CA TYR A 117 -5.85 1.92 11.08
C TYR A 117 -4.98 2.55 9.96
N LEU A 118 -5.16 3.84 9.67
CA LEU A 118 -4.43 4.52 8.59
C LEU A 118 -2.95 4.65 8.91
N GLU A 119 -2.59 4.91 10.16
CA GLU A 119 -1.20 4.98 10.60
C GLU A 119 -0.51 3.62 10.48
N ARG A 120 -1.18 2.53 10.92
CA ARG A 120 -0.68 1.16 10.78
C ARG A 120 -0.52 0.76 9.30
N TYR A 121 -1.53 1.07 8.48
CA TYR A 121 -1.49 0.80 7.05
C TYR A 121 -0.35 1.58 6.37
N SER A 122 -0.19 2.86 6.71
CA SER A 122 0.86 3.73 6.18
C SER A 122 2.26 3.19 6.51
N PHE A 123 2.48 2.74 7.75
CA PHE A 123 3.71 2.06 8.16
C PHE A 123 4.01 0.84 7.29
N VAL A 124 3.05 -0.09 7.18
CA VAL A 124 3.21 -1.32 6.38
C VAL A 124 3.46 -0.99 4.91
N ASN A 125 2.70 -0.05 4.34
CA ASN A 125 2.83 0.34 2.95
C ASN A 125 4.18 0.99 2.66
N ARG A 126 4.67 1.86 3.56
CA ARG A 126 5.95 2.55 3.39
C ARG A 126 7.12 1.58 3.37
N LEU A 127 7.23 0.71 4.39
CA LEU A 127 8.31 -0.27 4.46
C LEU A 127 8.20 -1.34 3.38
N GLY A 128 6.99 -1.84 3.13
CA GLY A 128 6.74 -2.78 2.04
C GLY A 128 7.14 -2.22 0.68
N SER A 129 6.80 -0.96 0.41
CA SER A 129 7.18 -0.28 -0.83
C SER A 129 8.68 -0.01 -0.96
N GLN A 130 9.41 0.07 0.16
CA GLN A 130 10.87 0.20 0.16
C GLN A 130 11.51 -1.13 -0.25
N VAL A 131 11.15 -2.23 0.42
CA VAL A 131 11.84 -3.52 0.22
C VAL A 131 11.34 -4.30 -0.99
N ARG A 132 10.15 -4.00 -1.53
CA ARG A 132 9.66 -4.64 -2.77
C ARG A 132 10.58 -4.41 -3.96
N LYS A 133 11.41 -3.35 -3.94
CA LYS A 133 12.37 -3.03 -5.01
C LYS A 133 13.51 -4.05 -5.09
N GLU A 134 13.69 -4.84 -4.05
CA GLU A 134 14.70 -5.88 -3.90
C GLU A 134 14.05 -7.27 -3.82
N ASP A 135 12.80 -7.40 -4.29
CA ASP A 135 12.00 -8.63 -4.32
C ASP A 135 11.73 -9.24 -2.93
N TYR A 136 11.47 -8.39 -1.93
CA TYR A 136 11.07 -8.82 -0.58
C TYR A 136 9.59 -8.59 -0.30
N ASN A 137 8.96 -9.59 0.31
CA ASN A 137 7.69 -9.48 1.01
C ASN A 137 7.91 -9.03 2.47
N VAL A 138 6.90 -8.40 3.08
CA VAL A 138 6.94 -7.97 4.48
C VAL A 138 5.86 -8.66 5.30
N ARG A 139 6.21 -8.99 6.54
CA ARG A 139 5.27 -9.35 7.61
C ARG A 139 5.59 -8.52 8.84
N VAL A 140 4.55 -8.09 9.56
CA VAL A 140 4.68 -7.32 10.79
C VAL A 140 4.22 -8.18 11.96
N PHE A 141 5.03 -8.23 13.00
CA PHE A 141 4.78 -9.02 14.20
C PHE A 141 4.97 -8.19 15.47
N ASN A 142 4.37 -8.66 16.56
CA ASN A 142 4.78 -8.32 17.91
C ASN A 142 5.74 -9.38 18.50
N TYR A 143 6.27 -9.14 19.70
CA TYR A 143 7.11 -10.11 20.40
C TYR A 143 6.36 -11.37 20.87
N GLN A 144 5.03 -11.33 20.92
CA GLN A 144 4.18 -12.51 21.17
C GLN A 144 4.05 -13.42 19.92
N LYS A 145 4.65 -13.02 18.79
CA LYS A 145 4.63 -13.70 17.49
C LYS A 145 3.26 -13.64 16.79
N ASP A 146 2.40 -12.71 17.19
CA ASP A 146 1.15 -12.45 16.48
C ASP A 146 1.46 -11.69 15.19
N MET A 147 0.94 -12.19 14.06
CA MET A 147 1.04 -11.50 12.79
C MET A 147 0.01 -10.36 12.73
N LEU A 148 0.49 -9.13 12.65
CA LEU A 148 -0.31 -7.91 12.71
C LEU A 148 -0.69 -7.43 11.30
N ALA A 149 0.21 -7.57 10.34
CA ALA A 149 -0.01 -7.17 8.96
C ALA A 149 0.96 -7.86 7.99
N THR A 150 0.65 -7.81 6.70
CA THR A 150 1.53 -8.27 5.63
C THR A 150 1.52 -7.30 4.46
N TYR A 151 2.63 -7.25 3.72
CA TYR A 151 2.75 -6.65 2.39
C TYR A 151 3.31 -7.74 1.48
N THR A 152 2.49 -8.27 0.58
CA THR A 152 2.85 -9.42 -0.26
C THR A 152 2.68 -9.08 -1.73
N CYS A 153 3.69 -9.39 -2.53
CA CYS A 153 3.73 -9.06 -3.95
C CYS A 153 3.82 -10.31 -4.82
N ASN A 154 3.25 -10.20 -6.01
CA ASN A 154 3.59 -11.05 -7.14
C ASN A 154 4.71 -10.36 -7.94
N PHE A 155 5.94 -10.84 -7.79
CA PHE A 155 7.11 -10.33 -8.50
C PHE A 155 7.19 -10.82 -9.95
N ASN A 156 6.33 -11.75 -10.36
CA ASN A 156 6.28 -12.28 -11.73
C ASN A 156 5.43 -11.42 -12.68
N THR A 157 4.90 -10.27 -12.23
CA THR A 157 4.14 -9.35 -13.08
C THR A 157 4.83 -8.01 -13.29
N SER A 158 4.52 -7.37 -14.42
CA SER A 158 4.95 -6.02 -14.75
C SER A 158 3.73 -5.14 -15.05
N PRO A 159 3.34 -4.20 -14.16
CA PRO A 159 4.00 -3.87 -12.89
C PRO A 159 3.80 -4.94 -11.81
N THR A 160 4.69 -4.96 -10.81
CA THR A 160 4.55 -5.80 -9.61
C THR A 160 3.24 -5.47 -8.91
N SER A 161 2.40 -6.48 -8.72
CA SER A 161 1.12 -6.35 -8.01
C SER A 161 1.29 -6.74 -6.54
N CYS A 162 0.85 -5.90 -5.60
CA CYS A 162 1.03 -6.13 -4.16
C CYS A 162 -0.27 -5.93 -3.38
N ASN A 163 -0.44 -6.68 -2.31
CA ASN A 163 -1.58 -6.61 -1.41
C ASN A 163 -1.10 -6.38 0.03
N ILE A 164 -1.84 -5.56 0.76
CA ILE A 164 -1.67 -5.38 2.20
C ILE A 164 -2.82 -6.07 2.91
N GLN A 165 -2.50 -6.98 3.82
CA GLN A 165 -3.48 -7.59 4.70
C GLN A 165 -3.24 -7.11 6.12
N MET A 166 -4.26 -6.54 6.76
CA MET A 166 -4.23 -6.12 8.16
C MET A 166 -5.02 -7.14 9.00
N ASN A 167 -4.51 -7.51 10.18
CA ASN A 167 -5.28 -8.28 11.15
C ASN A 167 -6.61 -7.57 11.49
N ALA A 168 -7.73 -8.30 11.53
CA ALA A 168 -9.06 -7.76 11.84
C ALA A 168 -9.14 -7.02 13.19
N GLN A 169 -8.36 -7.41 14.19
CA GLN A 169 -8.22 -6.71 15.47
C GLN A 169 -7.66 -5.29 15.29
N ASN A 170 -6.89 -5.04 14.23
CA ASN A 170 -6.42 -3.69 13.89
C ASN A 170 -7.53 -2.79 13.31
N MET A 171 -8.67 -3.34 12.87
CA MET A 171 -9.81 -2.56 12.36
C MET A 171 -10.74 -2.07 13.47
N LEU A 172 -10.71 -2.69 14.66
CA LEU A 172 -11.57 -2.30 15.80
C LEU A 172 -11.23 -0.90 16.37
N GLY A 173 -10.06 -0.34 16.04
CA GLY A 173 -9.69 1.04 16.38
C GLY A 173 -10.54 2.10 15.65
N LEU A 174 -11.14 1.77 14.50
CA LEU A 174 -12.05 2.67 13.76
C LEU A 174 -13.37 2.93 14.51
N LEU A 175 -13.78 2.01 15.40
CA LEU A 175 -15.04 2.13 16.14
C LEU A 175 -14.92 2.98 17.41
N ARG A 176 -13.70 3.45 17.76
CA ARG A 176 -13.47 4.29 18.94
C ARG A 176 -13.41 5.80 18.66
N SER A 177 -13.53 6.22 17.40
CA SER A 177 -13.69 7.63 17.04
C SER A 177 -15.16 7.93 16.70
N ASN A 178 -16.02 8.01 17.72
CA ASN A 178 -17.31 8.68 17.65
C ASN A 178 -17.58 9.34 19.01
#